data_AF-A0A8H5K8V5-F1
#
_entry.id   AF-A0A8H5K8V5-F1
#
_cell.length_a   1.000
_cell.length_b   1.000
_cell.length_c   1.000
_cell.angle_alpha   90.00
_cell.angle_beta   90.00
_cell.angle_gamma   90.00
#
_symmetry.space_group_name_H-M   'P 1'
#
loop_
_entity.id
_entity.type
_entity.pdbx_description
1 polymer ?
#
loop_
_entity_poly.entity_id
_entity_poly.type
_entity_poly.pdbx_seq_one_letter_code
_entity_poly.pdbx_strand_id
1 'polypeptide(L)'
;MLPTPLQGTYQQYKADTDSVAAWLASTAKACGYPADLLTSTAVPSSQPKGGGRLKGKARKDAKKQKPAPSVAPVEPTRPKYIIAIKDFIPLAEYIFASTKPLISVPKSLAETIDRVIYMRSRFGAQLEEHGAEVNDKSDA
;
A
#
# COMPACT_ATOMS: atom_id res chain seq x y z
N MET A 1 9.53 2.93 -22.66
CA MET A 1 10.09 2.00 -21.66
C MET A 1 10.88 2.84 -20.68
N LEU A 2 10.54 2.85 -19.39
CA LEU A 2 11.35 3.58 -18.42
C LEU A 2 12.75 2.93 -18.32
N PRO A 3 13.83 3.73 -18.30
CA PRO A 3 15.16 3.24 -17.97
C PRO A 3 15.15 2.35 -16.71
N THR A 4 15.85 1.20 -16.75
CA THR A 4 15.91 0.23 -15.64
C THR A 4 16.27 0.84 -14.27
N PRO A 5 17.19 1.84 -14.17
CA PRO A 5 17.46 2.51 -12.89
C PRO A 5 16.23 3.25 -12.32
N LEU A 6 15.39 3.83 -13.18
CA LEU A 6 14.17 4.53 -12.77
C LEU A 6 13.09 3.58 -12.25
N GLN A 7 13.07 2.33 -12.74
CA GLN A 7 12.14 1.32 -12.24
C GLN A 7 12.46 0.93 -10.79
N GLY A 8 13.74 0.77 -10.44
CA GLY A 8 14.17 0.51 -9.06
C GLY A 8 13.85 1.68 -8.12
N THR A 9 14.16 2.91 -8.54
CA THR A 9 13.82 4.15 -7.79
C THR A 9 12.33 4.26 -7.52
N TYR A 10 11.50 4.02 -8.54
CA TYR A 10 10.04 4.08 -8.39
C TYR A 10 9.49 2.98 -7.47
N GLN A 11 10.02 1.76 -7.57
CA GLN A 11 9.64 0.66 -6.67
C GLN A 11 10.00 0.98 -5.22
N GLN A 12 11.19 1.54 -4.98
CA GLN A 12 11.62 1.94 -3.64
C GLN A 12 10.71 3.03 -3.07
N TYR A 13 10.40 4.07 -3.86
CA TYR A 13 9.42 5.10 -3.51
C TYR A 13 8.07 4.50 -3.09
N LYS A 14 7.56 3.52 -3.86
CA LYS A 14 6.29 2.85 -3.53
C LYS A 14 6.38 2.05 -2.23
N ALA A 15 7.45 1.30 -2.02
CA ALA A 15 7.66 0.51 -0.80
C ALA A 15 7.80 1.40 0.44
N ASP A 16 8.49 2.53 0.32
CA ASP A 16 8.64 3.50 1.40
C ASP A 16 7.32 4.20 1.72
N THR A 17 6.55 4.57 0.70
CA THR A 17 5.20 5.13 0.87
C THR A 17 4.28 4.14 1.59
N ASP A 18 4.32 2.86 1.20
CA ASP A 18 3.53 1.81 1.84
C ASP A 18 3.95 1.59 3.31
N SER A 19 5.24 1.78 3.61
CA SER A 19 5.76 1.70 4.99
C SER A 19 5.26 2.85 5.86
N VAL A 20 5.23 4.07 5.33
CA VAL A 20 4.65 5.24 6.01
C VAL A 20 3.15 5.03 6.24
N ALA A 21 2.41 4.58 5.23
CA ALA A 21 0.99 4.27 5.34
C ALA A 21 0.73 3.21 6.42
N ALA A 22 1.48 2.10 6.42
CA ALA A 22 1.34 1.04 7.40
C ALA A 22 1.60 1.54 8.83
N TRP A 23 2.62 2.39 9.01
CA TRP A 23 2.90 2.98 10.31
C TRP A 23 1.76 3.91 10.77
N LEU A 24 1.25 4.78 9.90
CA LEU A 24 0.13 5.67 10.21
C LEU A 24 -1.13 4.88 10.60
N ALA A 25 -1.54 3.89 9.80
CA ALA A 25 -2.74 3.12 10.12
C ALA A 25 -2.59 2.29 11.40
N SER A 26 -1.47 1.59 11.59
CA SER A 26 -1.26 0.77 12.79
C SER A 26 -1.21 1.63 14.05
N THR A 27 -0.55 2.79 13.99
CA THR A 27 -0.42 3.72 15.11
C THR A 27 -1.73 4.44 15.40
N ALA A 28 -2.45 4.92 14.38
CA ALA A 28 -3.76 5.54 14.55
C ALA A 28 -4.75 4.53 15.16
N LYS A 29 -4.75 3.28 14.69
CA LYS A 29 -5.56 2.20 15.28
C LYS A 29 -5.22 1.96 16.75
N ALA A 30 -3.94 1.95 17.10
CA ALA A 30 -3.50 1.81 18.49
C ALA A 30 -3.95 3.00 19.38
N CYS A 31 -4.17 4.18 18.78
CA CYS A 31 -4.73 5.35 19.44
C CYS A 31 -6.27 5.35 19.52
N GLY A 32 -6.94 4.33 18.98
CA GLY A 32 -8.40 4.24 18.99
C GLY A 32 -9.09 4.73 17.71
N TYR A 33 -8.34 5.01 16.63
CA TYR A 33 -8.93 5.37 15.35
C TYR A 33 -9.76 4.19 14.81
N PRO A 34 -10.98 4.42 14.32
CA PRO A 34 -11.88 3.34 13.88
C PRO A 34 -11.29 2.59 12.67
N ALA A 35 -11.20 1.27 12.80
CA ALA A 35 -10.61 0.40 11.79
C ALA A 35 -11.37 0.44 10.45
N ASP A 36 -12.68 0.67 10.49
CA ASP A 36 -13.54 0.75 9.30
C ASP A 36 -13.13 1.91 8.38
N LEU A 37 -12.55 2.98 8.94
CA LEU A 37 -12.03 4.12 8.17
C LEU A 37 -10.61 3.88 7.62
N LEU A 38 -9.87 2.91 8.16
CA LEU A 38 -8.53 2.52 7.70
C LEU A 38 -8.57 1.48 6.58
N THR A 39 -9.75 0.89 6.36
CA THR A 39 -10.08 0.09 5.19
C THR A 39 -10.98 0.93 4.31
N SER A 40 -10.44 1.99 3.70
CA SER A 40 -11.23 2.76 2.74
C SER A 40 -11.74 1.80 1.68
N THR A 41 -13.07 1.71 1.56
CA THR A 41 -13.80 0.93 0.56
C THR A 41 -13.36 1.39 -0.82
N ALA A 42 -12.25 0.84 -1.30
CA ALA A 42 -11.97 0.81 -2.71
C ALA A 42 -13.12 -0.01 -3.32
N VAL A 43 -13.95 0.67 -4.12
CA VAL A 43 -14.68 0.11 -5.27
C VAL A 43 -13.90 -1.12 -5.75
N PRO A 44 -14.51 -2.31 -5.88
CA PRO A 44 -13.78 -3.56 -5.89
C PRO A 44 -12.74 -3.56 -7.00
N SER A 45 -11.48 -3.26 -6.65
CA SER A 45 -10.35 -3.66 -7.45
C SER A 45 -10.37 -5.18 -7.37
N SER A 46 -10.84 -5.78 -8.45
CA SER A 46 -10.84 -7.21 -8.72
C SER A 46 -9.70 -7.93 -8.01
N GLN A 47 -9.97 -8.44 -6.80
CA GLN A 47 -9.40 -9.73 -6.44
C GLN A 47 -9.89 -10.68 -7.52
N PRO A 48 -9.05 -11.57 -8.07
CA PRO A 48 -9.54 -12.74 -8.75
C PRO A 48 -10.23 -13.60 -7.68
N LYS A 49 -11.47 -13.26 -7.36
CA LYS A 49 -12.41 -14.18 -6.72
C LYS A 49 -12.56 -15.31 -7.71
N GLY A 50 -11.86 -16.41 -7.45
CA GLY A 50 -12.19 -17.70 -8.03
C GLY A 50 -13.69 -17.92 -7.80
N GLY A 51 -14.47 -17.89 -8.88
CA GLY A 51 -15.92 -17.80 -8.70
C GLY A 51 -16.75 -17.49 -9.95
N GLY A 52 -16.39 -18.07 -11.11
CA GLY A 52 -17.40 -18.49 -12.07
C GLY A 52 -17.82 -17.53 -13.19
N ARG A 53 -17.45 -17.91 -14.41
CA ARG A 53 -18.43 -18.34 -15.45
C ARG A 53 -17.74 -19.25 -16.46
N LEU A 54 -17.57 -20.53 -16.11
CA LEU A 54 -17.23 -21.56 -17.10
C LEU A 54 -18.39 -21.70 -18.08
N LYS A 55 -18.20 -21.15 -19.28
CA LYS A 55 -19.09 -21.29 -20.43
C LYS A 55 -18.79 -22.63 -21.10
N GLY A 56 -19.82 -23.48 -21.23
CA GLY A 56 -19.83 -24.61 -22.17
C GLY A 56 -18.98 -25.84 -21.81
N LYS A 57 -19.65 -26.98 -21.68
CA LYS A 57 -19.15 -28.37 -21.85
C LYS A 57 -17.98 -28.94 -21.02
N ALA A 58 -17.32 -28.20 -20.14
CA ALA A 58 -16.31 -28.76 -19.21
C ALA A 58 -16.86 -29.16 -17.81
N ARG A 59 -18.18 -29.36 -17.66
CA ARG A 59 -18.86 -29.49 -16.35
C ARG A 59 -18.94 -30.90 -15.75
N LYS A 60 -18.33 -31.95 -16.31
CA LYS A 60 -18.51 -33.32 -15.76
C LYS A 60 -17.27 -34.05 -15.26
N ASP A 61 -16.05 -33.68 -15.64
CA ASP A 61 -14.89 -34.54 -15.32
C ASP A 61 -14.00 -34.08 -14.15
N ALA A 62 -14.16 -32.86 -13.63
CA ALA A 62 -13.32 -32.36 -12.54
C ALA A 62 -13.85 -32.64 -11.12
N LYS A 63 -14.84 -33.53 -10.94
CA LYS A 63 -15.37 -33.91 -9.60
C LYS A 63 -14.66 -35.11 -8.97
N LYS A 64 -13.55 -35.58 -9.55
CA LYS A 64 -12.77 -36.70 -9.02
C LYS A 64 -11.26 -36.40 -9.04
N GLN A 65 -10.81 -35.44 -8.24
CA GLN A 65 -9.45 -35.48 -7.69
C GLN A 65 -9.35 -34.50 -6.53
N LYS A 66 -9.34 -35.07 -5.33
CA LYS A 66 -8.95 -34.44 -4.07
C LYS A 66 -7.42 -34.32 -4.07
N PRO A 67 -6.82 -33.14 -3.86
CA PRO A 67 -5.49 -33.07 -3.29
C PRO A 67 -5.59 -32.81 -1.79
N ALA A 68 -4.74 -33.53 -1.05
CA ALA A 68 -4.56 -33.47 0.40
C ALA A 68 -4.18 -32.06 0.89
N PRO A 69 -4.43 -31.73 2.18
CA PRO A 69 -4.02 -30.45 2.74
C PRO A 69 -2.48 -30.40 2.81
N SER A 70 -1.87 -29.60 1.94
CA SER A 70 -0.49 -29.15 2.12
C SER A 70 -0.49 -28.11 3.24
N VAL A 71 0.10 -28.47 4.37
CA VAL A 71 0.34 -27.57 5.50
C VAL A 71 1.47 -26.63 5.07
N ALA A 72 1.11 -25.54 4.39
CA ALA A 72 2.01 -24.41 4.25
C ALA A 72 2.09 -23.67 5.60
N PRO A 73 3.27 -23.23 6.06
CA PRO A 73 3.38 -22.41 7.26
C PRO A 73 2.52 -21.17 7.11
N VAL A 74 1.59 -20.97 8.06
CA VAL A 74 0.80 -19.75 8.15
C VAL A 74 1.75 -18.65 8.62
N GLU A 75 2.42 -17.99 7.67
CA GLU A 75 3.04 -16.70 7.96
C GLU A 75 1.96 -15.79 8.54
N PRO A 76 2.22 -15.08 9.66
CA PRO A 76 1.24 -14.15 10.22
C PRO A 76 0.89 -13.13 9.14
N THR A 77 -0.35 -13.15 8.67
CA THR A 77 -0.86 -12.20 7.68
C THR A 77 -0.79 -10.81 8.30
N ARG A 78 0.25 -10.05 7.94
CA ARG A 78 0.36 -8.65 8.36
C ARG A 78 -0.91 -7.92 7.90
N PRO A 79 -1.55 -7.13 8.77
CA PRO A 79 -2.74 -6.38 8.37
C PRO A 79 -2.39 -5.47 7.21
N LYS A 80 -3.11 -5.62 6.09
CA LYS A 80 -2.95 -4.78 4.91
C LYS A 80 -3.91 -3.61 5.01
N TYR A 81 -3.36 -2.39 5.00
CA TYR A 81 -4.12 -1.15 5.02
C TYR A 81 -4.17 -0.54 3.62
N ILE A 82 -5.33 0.00 3.23
CA ILE A 82 -5.49 0.76 2.00
C ILE A 82 -5.87 2.18 2.41
N ILE A 83 -4.90 3.08 2.34
CA ILE A 83 -5.02 4.47 2.80
C ILE A 83 -4.81 5.38 1.60
N ALA A 84 -5.72 6.34 1.40
CA ALA A 84 -5.51 7.35 0.37
C ALA A 84 -4.45 8.35 0.86
N ILE A 85 -3.64 8.90 -0.06
CA ILE A 85 -2.57 9.86 0.30
C ILE A 85 -3.15 11.07 1.06
N LYS A 86 -4.33 11.54 0.67
CA LYS A 86 -5.06 12.63 1.35
C LYS A 86 -5.36 12.36 2.83
N ASP A 87 -5.39 11.10 3.25
CA ASP A 87 -5.70 10.71 4.63
C ASP A 87 -4.43 10.69 5.50
N PHE A 88 -3.23 10.88 4.93
CA PHE A 88 -1.98 10.82 5.70
C PHE A 88 -1.90 11.92 6.76
N ILE A 89 -2.24 13.17 6.40
CA ILE A 89 -2.25 14.30 7.32
C ILE A 89 -3.31 14.11 8.41
N PRO A 90 -4.60 13.84 8.09
CA PRO A 90 -5.62 13.56 9.11
C PRO A 90 -5.22 12.43 10.09
N LEU A 91 -4.59 11.36 9.61
CA LEU A 91 -4.12 10.28 10.48
C LEU A 91 -2.98 10.73 11.40
N ALA A 92 -2.02 11.50 10.87
CA ALA A 92 -0.92 12.04 11.66
C ALA A 92 -1.42 13.02 12.73
N GLU A 93 -2.37 13.90 12.40
CA GLU A 93 -3.00 14.82 13.35
C GLU A 93 -3.75 14.06 14.46
N TYR A 94 -4.49 13.00 14.11
CA TYR A 94 -5.16 12.16 15.09
C TYR A 94 -4.17 11.48 16.06
N ILE A 95 -3.08 10.93 15.52
CA ILE A 95 -1.98 10.35 16.29
C ILE A 95 -1.38 11.39 17.25
N PHE A 96 -1.13 12.61 16.77
CA PHE A 96 -0.56 13.69 17.57
C PHE A 96 -1.50 14.17 18.69
N ALA A 97 -2.80 14.27 18.41
CA ALA A 97 -3.81 14.65 19.40
C ALA A 97 -4.07 13.54 20.43
N SER A 98 -3.67 12.30 20.15
CA SER A 98 -3.82 11.19 21.07
C SER A 98 -2.88 11.32 22.26
N THR A 99 -3.45 11.29 23.47
CA THR A 99 -2.68 11.29 24.73
C THR A 99 -2.41 9.87 25.24
N LYS A 100 -3.03 8.85 24.64
CA LYS A 100 -2.91 7.44 25.03
C LYS A 100 -3.01 6.52 23.80
N PRO A 101 -2.01 5.65 23.54
CA PRO A 101 -0.73 5.53 24.23
C PRO A 101 0.18 6.74 23.98
N LEU A 102 1.24 6.89 24.76
CA LEU A 102 2.30 7.85 24.46
C LEU A 102 3.10 7.31 23.26
N ILE A 103 3.06 8.03 22.15
CA ILE A 103 3.65 7.58 20.88
C ILE A 103 5.04 8.17 20.76
N SER A 104 6.05 7.31 20.73
CA SER A 104 7.39 7.70 20.31
C SER A 104 7.53 7.46 18.81
N VAL A 105 7.76 8.51 18.03
CA VAL A 105 8.01 8.39 16.59
C VAL A 105 9.37 7.72 16.36
N PRO A 106 9.44 6.57 15.65
CA PRO A 106 10.71 5.93 15.36
C PRO A 106 11.56 6.77 14.40
N LYS A 107 12.88 6.87 14.64
CA LYS A 107 13.81 7.58 13.75
C LYS A 107 13.77 7.04 12.31
N SER A 108 13.62 5.72 12.16
CA SER A 108 13.48 5.05 10.86
C SER A 108 12.28 5.53 10.06
N LEU A 109 11.21 5.99 10.72
CA LEU A 109 10.07 6.59 10.02
C LEU A 109 10.46 7.94 9.43
N ALA A 110 11.11 8.80 10.19
CA ALA A 110 11.58 10.10 9.70
C ALA A 110 12.53 9.93 8.51
N GLU A 111 13.52 9.04 8.62
CA GLU A 111 14.43 8.69 7.51
C GLU A 111 13.68 8.14 6.29
N THR A 112 12.61 7.36 6.50
CA THR A 112 11.79 6.84 5.42
C THR A 112 10.99 7.96 4.74
N ILE A 113 10.44 8.91 5.50
CA ILE A 113 9.75 10.09 4.95
C ILE A 113 10.73 10.94 4.12
N ASP A 114 11.91 11.22 4.65
CA ASP A 114 12.96 11.96 3.94
C ASP A 114 13.34 11.25 2.63
N ARG A 115 13.47 9.92 2.66
CA ARG A 115 13.75 9.11 1.47
C ARG A 115 12.61 9.17 0.46
N VAL A 116 11.34 9.11 0.88
CA VAL A 116 10.18 9.26 -0.02
C VAL A 116 10.20 10.62 -0.71
N ILE A 117 10.43 11.70 0.04
CA ILE A 117 10.48 13.06 -0.49
C ILE A 117 11.62 13.17 -1.50
N TYR A 118 12.83 12.74 -1.13
CA TYR A 118 14.00 12.78 -2.01
C TYR A 118 13.79 11.98 -3.30
N MET A 119 13.24 10.76 -3.20
CA MET A 119 12.98 9.91 -4.36
C MET A 119 11.92 10.50 -5.28
N ARG A 120 10.86 11.11 -4.73
CA ARG A 120 9.83 11.79 -5.51
C ARG A 120 10.39 12.98 -6.27
N SER A 121 11.12 13.86 -5.59
CA SER A 121 11.73 15.05 -6.22
C SER A 121 12.74 14.66 -7.30
N ARG A 122 13.59 13.66 -7.02
CA ARG A 122 14.58 13.17 -7.98
C ARG A 122 13.92 12.54 -9.20
N PHE A 123 12.88 11.74 -9.01
CA PHE A 123 12.18 11.10 -10.12
C PHE A 123 11.48 12.13 -11.02
N GLY A 124 10.90 13.19 -10.44
CA GLY A 124 10.37 14.32 -11.20
C GLY A 124 11.43 14.97 -12.08
N ALA A 125 12.58 15.34 -11.49
CA ALA A 125 13.70 15.92 -12.23
C ALA A 125 14.23 15.00 -13.36
N GLN A 126 14.30 13.69 -13.10
CA GLN A 126 14.74 12.71 -14.12
C GLN A 126 13.71 12.51 -15.25
N LEU A 127 12.41 12.71 -14.98
CA LEU A 127 11.39 12.66 -16.04
C LEU A 127 11.48 13.88 -16.96
N GLU A 128 11.72 15.07 -16.40
CA GLU A 128 11.96 16.30 -17.18
C GLU A 128 13.20 16.17 -18.07
N GLU A 129 14.30 15.65 -17.52
CA GLU A 129 15.55 15.42 -18.27
C GLU A 129 15.37 14.45 -19.45
N HIS A 130 14.46 13.48 -19.32
CA HIS A 130 14.11 12.53 -20.38
C HIS A 130 12.94 12.97 -21.27
N GLY A 131 12.50 14.23 -21.17
CA GLY A 131 11.51 14.84 -22.07
C GLY A 131 10.07 14.38 -21.82
N ALA A 132 9.76 13.85 -20.65
CA ALA A 132 8.40 13.57 -20.24
C ALA A 132 7.79 14.80 -19.56
N GLU A 133 6.63 15.26 -20.05
CA GLU A 133 5.87 16.36 -19.44
C GLU A 133 5.49 16.00 -18.00
N VAL A 134 6.05 16.71 -17.01
CA VAL A 134 5.65 16.60 -15.62
C VAL A 134 4.47 17.53 -15.39
N ASN A 135 3.28 16.96 -15.19
CA ASN A 135 2.09 17.73 -14.85
C ASN A 135 2.04 17.96 -13.33
N ASP A 136 2.55 19.11 -12.89
CA ASP A 136 2.56 19.58 -11.49
C ASP A 136 1.17 19.57 -10.82
N LYS A 137 0.08 19.54 -11.60
CA LYS A 137 -1.30 19.52 -11.07
C LYS A 137 -1.75 18.16 -10.55
N SER A 138 -0.95 17.12 -10.71
CA SER A 138 -1.28 15.76 -10.22
C SER A 138 -0.97 15.58 -8.73
N ASP A 139 -0.36 16.59 -8.11
CA ASP A 139 0.28 16.56 -6.79
C ASP A 139 -0.55 17.22 -5.66
N ALA A 140 -1.80 17.62 -5.93
CA ALA A 140 -2.72 18.19 -4.95
C ALA A 140 -3.81 17.20 -4.51
#